data_AF-A0A8S4FYZ2-F1
#
_entry.id   AF-A0A8S4FYZ2-F1
#
_cell.length_a   1.000
_cell.length_b   1.000
_cell.length_c   1.000
_cell.angle_alpha   90.00
_cell.angle_beta   90.00
_cell.angle_gamma   90.00
#
_symmetry.space_group_name_H-M   'P 1'
#
loop_
_entity.id
_entity.type
_entity.pdbx_description
1 polymer ?
#
loop_
_entity_poly.entity_id
_entity_poly.type
_entity_poly.pdbx_seq_one_letter_code
_entity_poly.pdbx_strand_id
1 'polypeptide(L)'
;MTNLPEENGENPMHLILSVASKLGVDLHESDVVSAERVGARNRRSRAPGDSGEGAGAGAGAGRPRPLVVRLTRRAVKDELMTAARVRRGATSADLGQSSAPRPIYVNERLTKTNRQLFYKVREAGRRQSWRFLWTKKGRIYARQGQDTPRHWIRTGS
;
A
#
# COMPACT_ATOMS: atom_id res chain seq x y z
N MET A 1 -0.30 -3.01 3.20
CA MET A 1 -0.10 -1.62 3.66
C MET A 1 1.38 -1.35 3.83
N THR A 2 1.84 -0.14 3.53
CA THR A 2 3.25 0.25 3.62
C THR A 2 3.40 1.57 4.36
N ASN A 3 4.60 1.82 4.90
CA ASN A 3 4.95 3.01 5.69
C ASN A 3 4.26 3.09 7.06
N LEU A 4 3.84 1.94 7.59
CA LEU A 4 3.31 1.80 8.93
C LEU A 4 4.48 1.46 9.88
N PRO A 5 4.83 2.33 10.85
CA PRO A 5 5.82 2.05 11.90
C PRO A 5 5.61 0.70 12.59
N GLU A 6 6.71 0.06 13.00
CA GLU A 6 6.70 -1.20 13.76
C GLU A 6 6.92 -0.91 15.25
N GLU A 7 6.01 -1.40 16.10
CA GLU A 7 6.10 -1.28 17.56
C GLU A 7 6.22 -2.66 18.22
N ASN A 8 6.77 -2.69 19.44
CA ASN A 8 6.84 -3.93 20.21
C ASN A 8 5.43 -4.32 20.68
N GLY A 9 5.07 -5.59 20.50
CA GLY A 9 3.73 -6.06 20.87
C GLY A 9 2.62 -5.64 19.91
N GLU A 10 2.96 -5.09 18.72
CA GLU A 10 1.94 -4.74 17.73
C GLU A 10 1.09 -5.95 17.34
N ASN A 11 -0.22 -5.74 17.20
CA ASN A 11 -1.13 -6.76 16.68
C ASN A 11 -1.51 -6.42 15.23
N PRO A 12 -1.03 -7.16 14.22
CA PRO A 12 -1.36 -6.95 12.81
C PRO A 12 -2.85 -6.91 12.49
N MET A 13 -3.68 -7.70 13.19
CA MET A 13 -5.13 -7.70 13.04
C MET A 13 -5.71 -6.36 13.51
N HIS A 14 -5.38 -5.93 14.72
CA HIS A 14 -5.83 -4.65 15.25
C HIS A 14 -5.41 -3.49 14.33
N LEU A 15 -4.17 -3.49 13.83
CA LEU A 15 -3.67 -2.46 12.92
C LEU A 15 -4.52 -2.33 11.64
N ILE A 16 -4.91 -3.44 11.00
CA ILE A 16 -5.76 -3.35 9.79
C ILE A 16 -7.18 -2.89 10.10
N LEU A 17 -7.77 -3.31 11.22
CA LEU A 17 -9.11 -2.88 11.65
C LEU A 17 -9.12 -1.37 11.92
N SER A 18 -8.12 -0.86 12.64
CA SER A 18 -7.99 0.57 12.94
C SER A 18 -7.78 1.40 11.68
N VAL A 19 -6.96 0.92 10.73
CA VAL A 19 -6.82 1.59 9.41
C VAL A 19 -8.13 1.58 8.63
N ALA A 20 -8.86 0.47 8.61
CA ALA A 20 -10.14 0.38 7.91
C ALA A 20 -11.17 1.33 8.51
N SER A 21 -11.30 1.36 9.84
CA SER A 21 -12.18 2.28 10.56
C SER A 21 -11.83 3.75 10.28
N LYS A 22 -10.54 4.11 10.27
CA LYS A 22 -10.11 5.47 9.91
C LYS A 22 -10.43 5.83 8.47
N LEU A 23 -10.35 4.85 7.56
CA LEU A 23 -10.79 5.00 6.18
C LEU A 23 -12.31 4.90 6.04
N GLY A 24 -13.05 4.75 7.13
CA GLY A 24 -14.51 4.59 7.24
C GLY A 24 -15.04 3.41 6.44
N VAL A 25 -14.32 2.29 6.49
CA VAL A 25 -14.71 0.98 5.98
C VAL A 25 -14.99 0.10 7.19
N ASP A 26 -16.18 -0.47 7.23
CA ASP A 26 -16.57 -1.42 8.27
C ASP A 26 -15.92 -2.78 7.99
N LEU A 27 -14.85 -3.07 8.73
CA LEU A 27 -14.07 -4.29 8.58
C LEU A 27 -14.08 -5.06 9.90
N HIS A 28 -14.51 -6.31 9.85
CA HIS A 28 -14.56 -7.20 11.01
C HIS A 28 -13.39 -8.20 11.00
N GLU A 29 -13.06 -8.80 12.15
CA GLU A 29 -12.05 -9.86 12.22
C GLU A 29 -12.36 -11.05 11.31
N SER A 30 -13.64 -11.41 11.19
CA SER A 30 -14.12 -12.47 10.30
C SER A 30 -13.88 -12.20 8.81
N ASP A 31 -13.62 -10.94 8.43
CA ASP A 31 -13.26 -10.56 7.07
C ASP A 31 -11.77 -10.74 6.76
N VAL A 32 -10.94 -10.94 7.78
CA VAL A 32 -9.49 -11.05 7.65
C VAL A 32 -9.09 -12.50 7.84
N VAL A 33 -8.52 -13.09 6.79
CA VAL A 33 -8.01 -14.46 6.86
C VAL A 33 -6.59 -14.53 7.39
N SER A 34 -5.79 -13.49 7.14
CA SER A 34 -4.46 -13.35 7.72
C SER A 34 -3.96 -11.92 7.65
N ALA A 35 -3.22 -11.48 8.66
CA ALA A 35 -2.52 -10.19 8.70
C ALA A 35 -1.13 -10.40 9.29
N GLU A 36 -0.08 -10.02 8.55
CA GLU A 36 1.30 -10.26 8.97
C GLU A 36 2.30 -9.24 8.37
N ARG A 37 3.39 -8.96 9.09
CA ARG A 37 4.53 -8.22 8.54
C ARG A 37 5.36 -9.16 7.66
N VAL A 38 5.59 -8.78 6.41
CA VAL A 38 6.38 -9.59 5.46
C VAL A 38 7.76 -9.00 5.23
N GLY A 39 8.79 -9.84 5.30
CA GLY A 39 10.19 -9.48 5.06
C GLY A 39 11.06 -9.64 6.31
N ALA A 40 12.38 -9.59 6.11
CA ALA A 40 13.35 -9.69 7.21
C ALA A 40 13.18 -8.53 8.19
N ARG A 41 13.11 -8.85 9.48
CA ARG A 41 13.03 -7.84 10.55
C ARG A 41 14.39 -7.18 10.67
N ASN A 42 14.54 -5.99 10.13
CA ASN A 42 15.77 -5.23 10.28
C ASN A 42 15.75 -4.58 11.68
N ARG A 43 16.75 -4.86 12.53
CA ARG A 43 16.87 -4.27 13.88
C ARG A 43 16.88 -2.74 13.85
N ARG A 44 17.29 -2.13 12.73
CA ARG A 44 17.26 -0.68 12.49
C ARG A 44 15.90 -0.14 12.04
N SER A 45 14.91 -0.98 11.75
CA SER A 45 13.54 -0.55 11.42
C SER A 45 12.71 -0.20 12.65
N ARG A 46 13.24 -0.44 13.86
CA ARG A 46 12.72 0.14 15.10
C ARG A 46 12.79 1.65 14.94
N ALA A 47 11.70 2.38 15.20
CA ALA A 47 11.69 3.84 15.16
C ALA A 47 12.83 4.40 16.03
N PRO A 48 13.88 5.02 15.44
CA PRO A 48 14.78 5.89 16.18
C PRO A 48 14.26 7.32 16.01
N GLY A 49 14.52 8.17 17.01
CA GLY A 49 14.18 9.58 16.98
C GLY A 49 14.58 10.23 15.66
N ASP A 50 13.63 11.00 15.13
CA ASP A 50 13.74 12.08 14.18
C ASP A 50 15.05 12.26 13.38
N SER A 51 14.98 12.04 12.07
CA SER A 51 15.65 12.89 11.07
C SER A 51 15.30 12.41 9.65
N GLY A 52 14.73 13.28 8.83
CA GLY A 52 14.97 13.24 7.39
C GLY A 52 13.75 13.02 6.51
N GLU A 53 13.41 14.08 5.80
CA GLU A 53 12.40 14.24 4.79
C GLU A 53 12.63 13.36 3.55
N GLY A 54 11.64 13.36 2.66
CA GLY A 54 11.47 12.36 1.62
C GLY A 54 12.61 12.21 0.62
N ALA A 55 12.56 11.02 0.00
CA ALA A 55 13.23 10.56 -1.21
C ALA A 55 14.57 9.84 -1.02
N GLY A 56 14.68 8.70 -1.71
CA GLY A 56 15.94 8.05 -2.00
C GLY A 56 16.36 6.99 -0.98
N ALA A 57 16.91 5.90 -1.50
CA ALA A 57 17.70 4.98 -0.71
C ALA A 57 18.85 5.77 -0.05
N GLY A 58 18.90 5.79 1.28
CA GLY A 58 19.94 6.45 2.06
C GLY A 58 19.81 6.06 3.52
N ALA A 59 20.94 5.69 4.12
CA ALA A 59 21.05 4.80 5.26
C ALA A 59 20.73 5.45 6.62
N GLY A 60 20.03 4.74 7.50
CA GLY A 60 19.88 5.11 8.92
C GLY A 60 18.85 4.27 9.68
N ALA A 61 17.56 4.41 9.33
CA ALA A 61 16.47 3.61 9.88
C ALA A 61 15.89 2.70 8.78
N GLY A 62 15.79 1.40 9.06
CA GLY A 62 15.23 0.45 8.10
C GLY A 62 13.77 0.78 7.76
N ARG A 63 13.37 0.70 6.49
CA ARG A 63 11.96 0.85 6.11
C ARG A 63 11.12 -0.17 6.90
N PRO A 64 9.99 0.23 7.50
CA PRO A 64 9.10 -0.73 8.16
C PRO A 64 8.64 -1.81 7.18
N ARG A 65 8.56 -3.04 7.66
CA ARG A 65 8.06 -4.16 6.87
C ARG A 65 6.62 -3.89 6.45
N PRO A 66 6.25 -4.18 5.19
CA PRO A 66 4.86 -4.09 4.78
C PRO A 66 3.98 -5.02 5.61
N LEU A 67 2.83 -4.52 6.03
CA LEU A 67 1.75 -5.33 6.59
C LEU A 67 0.93 -5.91 5.42
N VAL A 68 1.02 -7.22 5.21
CA VAL A 68 0.24 -7.95 4.19
C VAL A 68 -1.02 -8.48 4.85
N VAL A 69 -2.16 -8.21 4.21
CA VAL A 69 -3.47 -8.65 4.68
C VAL A 69 -4.14 -9.46 3.57
N ARG A 70 -4.71 -10.60 3.94
CA ARG A 70 -5.58 -11.40 3.10
C ARG A 70 -7.00 -11.29 3.64
N LEU A 71 -7.93 -10.87 2.78
CA LEU A 71 -9.35 -10.74 3.12
C LEU A 71 -10.13 -11.93 2.56
N THR A 72 -11.22 -12.31 3.24
CA THR A 72 -12.13 -13.38 2.80
C THR A 72 -12.82 -13.03 1.50
N ARG A 73 -13.27 -11.76 1.39
CA ARG A 73 -14.13 -11.28 0.31
C ARG A 73 -13.41 -10.24 -0.54
N ARG A 74 -13.49 -10.43 -1.87
CA ARG A 74 -12.94 -9.45 -2.84
C ARG A 74 -13.63 -8.09 -2.76
N ALA A 75 -14.93 -8.07 -2.46
CA ALA A 75 -15.72 -6.84 -2.33
C ALA A 75 -15.13 -5.91 -1.26
N VAL A 76 -14.87 -6.44 -0.06
CA VAL A 76 -14.26 -5.70 1.06
C VAL A 76 -12.87 -5.17 0.68
N LYS A 77 -12.06 -5.98 -0.02
CA LYS A 77 -10.76 -5.53 -0.55
C LYS A 77 -10.92 -4.35 -1.52
N ASP A 78 -11.87 -4.43 -2.44
CA ASP A 78 -12.11 -3.38 -3.45
C ASP A 78 -12.67 -2.10 -2.80
N GLU A 79 -13.50 -2.22 -1.76
CA GLU A 79 -13.99 -1.12 -0.94
C GLU A 79 -12.85 -0.42 -0.19
N LEU A 80 -12.03 -1.16 0.57
CA LEU A 80 -10.86 -0.63 1.27
C LEU A 80 -9.89 0.10 0.33
N MET A 81 -9.62 -0.48 -0.85
CA MET A 81 -8.79 0.14 -1.88
C MET A 81 -9.40 1.41 -2.48
N THR A 82 -10.73 1.52 -2.51
CA THR A 82 -11.43 2.71 -3.00
C THR A 82 -11.43 3.80 -1.94
N ALA A 83 -11.78 3.45 -0.69
CA ALA A 83 -11.73 4.35 0.45
C ALA A 83 -10.33 4.97 0.64
N ALA A 84 -9.28 4.15 0.58
CA ALA A 84 -7.89 4.63 0.69
C ALA A 84 -7.47 5.63 -0.40
N ARG A 85 -8.09 5.57 -1.59
CA ARG A 85 -7.79 6.49 -2.70
C ARG A 85 -8.50 7.83 -2.56
N VAL A 86 -9.72 7.81 -2.00
CA VAL A 86 -10.61 8.98 -1.84
C VAL A 86 -10.30 9.71 -0.53
N ARG A 87 -10.34 9.01 0.60
CA ARG A 87 -10.17 9.55 1.95
C ARG A 87 -8.69 9.65 2.36
N ARG A 88 -7.81 10.02 1.42
CA ARG A 88 -6.36 10.11 1.64
C ARG A 88 -6.10 10.83 2.97
N GLY A 89 -5.42 10.17 3.91
CA GLY A 89 -5.23 10.77 5.24
C GLY A 89 -5.07 9.82 6.41
N ALA A 90 -5.13 8.50 6.22
CA ALA A 90 -4.73 7.58 7.28
C ALA A 90 -3.24 7.75 7.60
N THR A 91 -2.94 8.13 8.83
CA THR A 91 -1.59 8.30 9.37
C THR A 91 -1.33 7.34 10.52
N SER A 92 -0.06 7.12 10.86
CA SER A 92 0.30 6.31 12.04
C SER A 92 -0.26 6.87 13.36
N ALA A 93 -0.48 8.19 13.45
CA ALA A 93 -1.07 8.82 14.63
C ALA A 93 -2.52 8.37 14.87
N ASP A 94 -3.26 8.08 13.80
CA ASP A 94 -4.64 7.56 13.87
C ASP A 94 -4.71 6.15 14.49
N LEU A 95 -3.56 5.49 14.65
CA LEU A 95 -3.45 4.13 15.18
C LEU A 95 -2.88 4.11 16.60
N GLY A 96 -2.76 5.27 17.25
CA GLY A 96 -2.20 5.38 18.60
C GLY A 96 -0.70 5.07 18.67
N GLN A 97 0.01 5.09 17.53
CA GLN A 97 1.45 4.82 17.51
C GLN A 97 2.23 5.99 18.10
N SER A 98 3.24 5.66 18.89
CA SER A 98 4.10 6.59 19.62
C SER A 98 5.08 7.37 18.72
N SER A 99 5.33 6.89 17.51
CA SER A 99 6.24 7.52 16.56
C SER A 99 5.61 8.72 15.84
N ALA A 100 6.45 9.62 15.31
CA ALA A 100 6.01 10.74 14.49
C ALA A 100 4.97 10.33 13.42
N PRO A 101 3.91 11.13 13.18
CA PRO A 101 2.87 10.81 12.21
C PRO A 101 3.45 10.59 10.80
N ARG A 102 3.13 9.45 10.19
CA ARG A 102 3.54 9.09 8.83
C ARG A 102 2.34 8.65 8.01
N PRO A 103 2.26 9.02 6.72
CA PRO A 103 1.17 8.58 5.86
C PRO A 103 1.22 7.08 5.61
N ILE A 104 0.07 6.42 5.75
CA ILE A 104 -0.09 4.98 5.50
C ILE A 104 -0.61 4.79 4.08
N TYR A 105 -0.01 3.85 3.35
CA TYR A 105 -0.45 3.53 2.00
C TYR A 105 -1.08 2.13 1.94
N VAL A 106 -2.32 2.07 1.45
CA VAL A 106 -3.02 0.83 1.13
C VAL A 106 -2.83 0.55 -0.37
N ASN A 107 -2.17 -0.58 -0.67
CA ASN A 107 -1.80 -0.96 -2.03
C ASN A 107 -2.34 -2.36 -2.34
N GLU A 108 -2.69 -2.61 -3.60
CA GLU A 108 -3.08 -3.94 -4.06
C GLU A 108 -1.84 -4.82 -4.22
N ARG A 109 -1.91 -6.07 -3.75
CA ARG A 109 -0.86 -7.07 -3.95
C ARG A 109 -1.05 -7.74 -5.32
N LEU A 110 -0.21 -7.39 -6.29
CA LEU A 110 -0.23 -7.99 -7.62
C LEU A 110 0.45 -9.37 -7.63
N THR A 111 0.01 -10.23 -8.57
CA THR A 111 0.74 -11.46 -8.91
C THR A 111 2.16 -11.15 -9.38
N LYS A 112 3.06 -12.13 -9.33
CA LYS A 112 4.46 -11.94 -9.80
C LYS A 112 4.49 -11.42 -11.24
N THR A 113 3.70 -12.03 -12.12
CA THR A 113 3.55 -11.63 -13.52
C THR A 113 3.05 -10.20 -13.67
N ASN A 114 1.96 -9.82 -12.98
CA ASN A 114 1.42 -8.46 -13.10
C ASN A 114 2.34 -7.42 -12.44
N ARG A 115 3.10 -7.79 -11.41
CA ARG A 115 4.11 -6.90 -10.83
C ARG A 115 5.24 -6.62 -11.83
N GLN A 116 5.75 -7.64 -12.51
CA GLN A 116 6.77 -7.49 -13.56
C GLN A 116 6.24 -6.70 -14.75
N LEU A 117 5.01 -7.01 -15.21
CA LEU A 117 4.37 -6.27 -16.29
C LEU A 117 4.17 -4.80 -15.90
N PHE A 118 3.69 -4.53 -14.69
CA PHE A 118 3.46 -3.15 -14.24
C PHE A 118 4.77 -2.36 -14.14
N TYR A 119 5.86 -2.99 -13.73
CA TYR A 119 7.20 -2.39 -13.78
C TYR A 119 7.56 -1.95 -15.21
N LYS A 120 7.47 -2.86 -16.18
CA LYS A 120 7.74 -2.56 -17.60
C LYS A 120 6.83 -1.46 -18.15
N VAL A 121 5.53 -1.49 -17.81
CA VAL A 121 4.57 -0.45 -18.20
C VAL A 121 4.96 0.92 -17.63
N ARG A 122 5.46 0.99 -16.40
CA ARG A 122 5.95 2.24 -15.81
C ARG A 122 7.20 2.77 -16.49
N GLU A 123 8.13 1.90 -16.87
CA GLU A 123 9.32 2.31 -17.64
C GLU A 123 8.95 2.82 -19.03
N ALA A 124 8.10 2.09 -19.75
CA ALA A 124 7.62 2.49 -21.08
C ALA A 124 6.81 3.79 -21.00
N GLY A 125 5.91 3.92 -20.04
CA GLY A 125 5.09 5.10 -19.86
C GLY A 125 5.91 6.34 -19.50
N ARG A 126 6.99 6.22 -18.71
CA ARG A 126 7.95 7.31 -18.48
C ARG A 126 8.65 7.75 -19.76
N ARG A 127 9.10 6.80 -20.59
CA ARG A 127 9.78 7.08 -21.87
C ARG A 127 8.87 7.73 -22.90
N GLN A 128 7.58 7.44 -22.86
CA GLN A 128 6.58 7.90 -23.82
C GLN A 128 5.65 8.98 -23.25
N SER A 129 5.99 9.56 -22.09
CA SER A 129 5.23 10.63 -21.44
C SER A 129 3.74 10.30 -21.18
N TRP A 130 3.43 9.05 -20.83
CA TRP A 130 2.09 8.67 -20.38
C TRP A 130 1.83 9.21 -18.97
N ARG A 131 0.78 10.03 -18.84
CA ARG A 131 0.49 10.73 -17.58
C ARG A 131 -0.07 9.84 -16.47
N PHE A 132 -0.86 8.82 -16.81
CA PHE A 132 -1.57 8.03 -15.81
C PHE A 132 -1.33 6.54 -15.98
N LEU A 133 -0.75 5.91 -14.96
CA LEU A 133 -0.50 4.47 -14.90
C LEU A 133 -0.94 3.96 -13.53
N TRP A 134 -1.88 3.02 -13.48
CA TRP A 134 -2.42 2.53 -12.22
C TRP A 134 -2.89 1.08 -12.31
N THR A 135 -3.15 0.48 -11.15
CA THR A 135 -3.80 -0.83 -11.08
C THR A 135 -5.18 -0.73 -10.45
N LYS A 136 -6.10 -1.57 -10.91
CA LYS A 136 -7.43 -1.71 -10.31
C LYS A 136 -7.91 -3.14 -10.50
N LYS A 137 -8.27 -3.80 -9.41
CA LYS A 137 -8.80 -5.17 -9.42
C LYS A 137 -7.81 -6.17 -10.06
N GLY A 138 -6.53 -5.99 -9.79
CA GLY A 138 -5.43 -6.80 -10.34
C GLY A 138 -5.07 -6.50 -11.79
N ARG A 139 -5.81 -5.63 -12.47
CA ARG A 139 -5.56 -5.22 -13.86
C ARG A 139 -4.72 -3.95 -13.91
N ILE A 140 -3.88 -3.83 -14.94
CA ILE A 140 -3.02 -2.67 -15.16
C ILE A 140 -3.69 -1.76 -16.20
N TYR A 141 -3.74 -0.47 -15.93
CA TYR A 141 -4.30 0.52 -16.83
C TYR A 141 -3.29 1.61 -17.12
N ALA A 142 -3.34 2.09 -18.35
CA ALA A 142 -2.56 3.22 -18.83
C ALA A 142 -3.48 4.22 -19.53
N ARG A 143 -3.22 5.52 -19.37
CA ARG A 143 -3.91 6.61 -20.05
C ARG A 143 -2.91 7.74 -20.30
N GLN A 144 -2.87 8.24 -21.53
CA GLN A 144 -1.85 9.20 -21.96
C GLN A 144 -2.10 10.60 -21.38
N GLY A 145 -3.33 11.09 -21.46
CA GLY A 145 -3.76 12.41 -20.99
C GLY A 145 -5.18 12.42 -20.41
N GLN A 146 -5.62 13.58 -19.91
CA GLN A 146 -6.88 13.72 -19.15
C GLN A 146 -8.15 13.42 -19.95
N ASP A 147 -8.08 13.45 -21.28
CA ASP A 147 -9.23 13.23 -22.19
C ASP A 147 -9.02 12.05 -23.14
N THR A 148 -7.95 11.29 -22.95
CA THR A 148 -7.66 10.09 -23.75
C THR A 148 -8.36 8.86 -23.19
N PRO A 149 -8.64 7.81 -23.97
CA PRO A 149 -9.17 6.56 -23.43
C PRO A 149 -8.15 5.88 -22.49
N ARG A 150 -8.67 5.07 -21.57
CA ARG A 150 -7.84 4.17 -20.75
C ARG A 150 -7.64 2.85 -21.50
N HIS A 151 -6.42 2.33 -21.46
CA HIS A 151 -6.07 1.04 -22.04
C HIS A 151 -5.82 0.02 -20.93
N TRP A 152 -6.36 -1.19 -21.06
CA TRP A 152 -6.03 -2.32 -20.19
C TRP A 152 -4.81 -3.04 -20.75
N ILE A 153 -3.71 -3.03 -20.00
CA ILE A 153 -2.49 -3.77 -20.35
C ILE A 153 -2.51 -5.15 -19.71
N ARG A 154 -2.26 -6.18 -20.52
CA ARG A 154 -2.21 -7.59 -20.12
C ARG A 154 -1.10 -8.30 -20.90
N THR A 155 -0.61 -9.42 -20.38
CA THR A 155 0.23 -10.32 -21.15
C THR A 155 -0.56 -10.88 -22.34
N GLY A 156 0.12 -11.11 -23.47
CA GLY A 156 -0.46 -11.88 -24.57
C GLY A 156 -0.85 -13.28 -24.08
N SER A 157 -1.98 -13.77 -24.59
CA SER A 157 -2.40 -15.17 -24.48
C SER A 157 -1.68 -16.01 -25.50
#